data_AF-A0A9D6J2N7-F1
#
_entry.id   AF-A0A9D6J2N7-F1
#
_cell.length_a   1.000
_cell.length_b   1.000
_cell.length_c   1.000
_cell.angle_alpha   90.00
_cell.angle_beta   90.00
_cell.angle_gamma   90.00
#
_symmetry.space_group_name_H-M   'P 1'
#
loop_
_entity.id
_entity.type
_entity.pdbx_description
1 polymer ?
#
loop_
_entity_poly.entity_id
_entity_poly.type
_entity_poly.pdbx_seq_one_letter_code
_entity_poly.pdbx_strand_id
1 'polypeptide(L)'
;GIALDSQRLINIENSRDALKRFVDNNNQMETRLKITDTALAGIREIIDNFRKNLNIFQGGSTKDQVRVQTIQDDAFRSLKSLEDLLNTEIDGRFLFAGARVNTEPANFGLSTIAAFQATFDGARVTVPTTRDATLEDFSFNKNSSTGAANWLTFERSAGGTGVSRVTATSAEFSNVTVGSTITVSGTGGVNDGTFTVTAVGGGGTTIDVKTEQLTDEAALPVTITYQDPNNINSTRSVAATVSFTRATNTITATVAGALTDIPAGAKITIAGAAAGPPTNNGSFTVDTNNGTNLVIKSKRFTDQGTAGAPYFTFTGAANLSFTNNGANPDTITAPAGTFRDAAGNSLPAGLKLTITGTASNNATFTIASVSTDGSTVTLVATDALTTEANTNGTVTTVTAAGTVAANSYYSGDQVTLTHRVDSDRDFEFAINAADPAFEKAIRAMMIILQGKFQSEGGLDQNPERVGQALFLLQSSIERTVNGTPPFGTELSSNVDQLAINNAFNLVLLDRTNKQHKDFIGFLDESIARVENADPLETITRLLDDQRALEASFQTLARIKQLSLINFL
;
A
#
# COMPACT_ATOMS: atom_id res chain seq x y z
N GLY A 1 -38.82 33.46 -45.54
CA GLY A 1 -39.74 33.98 -44.54
C GLY A 1 -39.04 34.10 -43.21
N ILE A 2 -39.40 35.11 -42.43
CA ILE A 2 -38.67 35.53 -41.21
C ILE A 2 -38.56 34.39 -40.17
N ALA A 3 -39.60 33.56 -40.04
CA ALA A 3 -39.59 32.42 -39.11
C ALA A 3 -38.49 31.39 -39.40
N LEU A 4 -38.14 31.19 -40.68
CA LEU A 4 -37.11 30.25 -41.11
C LEU A 4 -35.70 30.78 -40.81
N ASP A 5 -35.52 32.10 -40.96
CA ASP A 5 -34.28 32.78 -40.61
C ASP A 5 -34.07 32.83 -39.08
N SER A 6 -35.14 33.01 -38.30
CA SER A 6 -35.08 32.92 -36.83
C SER A 6 -34.74 31.50 -36.33
N GLN A 7 -35.34 30.46 -36.91
CA GLN A 7 -35.00 29.06 -36.57
C GLN A 7 -33.54 28.74 -36.92
N ARG A 8 -33.06 29.24 -38.06
CA ARG A 8 -31.67 29.08 -38.47
C ARG A 8 -30.71 29.81 -37.54
N LEU A 9 -31.03 31.03 -37.12
CA LEU A 9 -30.24 31.81 -36.17
C LEU A 9 -30.05 31.06 -34.85
N ILE A 10 -31.15 30.57 -34.26
CA ILE A 10 -31.12 29.79 -33.01
C ILE A 10 -30.22 28.55 -33.15
N ASN A 11 -30.28 27.83 -34.27
CA ASN A 11 -29.43 26.66 -34.49
C ASN A 11 -27.94 27.01 -34.61
N ILE A 12 -27.61 28.14 -35.24
CA ILE A 12 -26.24 28.65 -35.35
C ILE A 12 -25.72 29.06 -33.97
N GLU A 13 -26.52 29.79 -33.18
CA GLU A 13 -26.17 30.19 -31.81
C GLU A 13 -25.95 28.98 -30.91
N ASN A 14 -26.86 28.01 -30.92
CA ASN A 14 -26.72 26.77 -30.15
C ASN A 14 -25.44 26.01 -30.52
N SER A 15 -25.10 25.94 -31.82
CA SER A 15 -23.87 25.29 -32.29
C SER A 15 -22.62 26.04 -31.84
N ARG A 16 -22.63 27.38 -31.97
CA ARG A 16 -21.55 28.24 -31.49
C ARG A 16 -21.33 28.07 -29.99
N ASP A 17 -22.41 28.07 -29.21
CA ASP A 17 -22.33 27.97 -27.75
C ASP A 17 -21.87 26.57 -27.30
N ALA A 18 -22.24 25.52 -28.04
CA ALA A 18 -21.66 24.20 -27.85
C ALA A 18 -20.15 24.18 -28.09
N LEU A 19 -19.66 24.79 -29.18
CA LEU A 19 -18.23 24.90 -29.47
C LEU A 19 -17.49 25.74 -28.43
N LYS A 20 -18.07 26.86 -27.96
CA LYS A 20 -17.49 27.66 -26.88
C LYS A 20 -17.27 26.83 -25.62
N ARG A 21 -18.25 26.01 -25.22
CA ARG A 21 -18.10 25.08 -24.09
C ARG A 21 -16.98 24.06 -24.29
N PHE A 22 -16.83 23.51 -25.51
CA PHE A 22 -15.69 22.63 -25.82
C PHE A 22 -14.35 23.36 -25.68
N VAL A 23 -14.24 24.56 -26.27
CA VAL A 23 -13.03 25.39 -26.15
C VAL A 23 -12.68 25.67 -24.69
N ASP A 24 -13.65 26.04 -23.86
CA ASP A 24 -13.42 26.33 -22.44
C ASP A 24 -12.95 25.09 -21.68
N ASN A 25 -13.60 23.94 -21.86
CA ASN A 25 -13.20 22.68 -21.24
C ASN A 25 -11.82 22.21 -21.73
N ASN A 26 -11.53 22.38 -23.02
CA ASN A 26 -10.24 22.04 -23.62
C ASN A 26 -9.12 22.93 -23.10
N ASN A 27 -9.35 24.23 -22.90
CA ASN A 27 -8.36 25.14 -22.32
C ASN A 27 -8.01 24.75 -20.87
N GLN A 28 -9.00 24.31 -20.08
CA GLN A 28 -8.74 23.80 -18.73
C GLN A 28 -7.90 22.52 -18.77
N MET A 29 -8.23 21.59 -19.66
CA MET A 29 -7.46 20.36 -19.84
C MET A 29 -6.05 20.65 -20.34
N GLU A 30 -5.88 21.58 -21.28
CA GLU A 30 -4.57 22.00 -21.79
C GLU A 30 -3.66 22.51 -20.66
N THR A 31 -4.19 23.35 -19.76
CA THR A 31 -3.46 23.79 -18.56
C THR A 31 -3.04 22.60 -17.69
N ARG A 32 -3.96 21.66 -17.43
CA ARG A 32 -3.67 20.44 -16.66
C ARG A 32 -2.56 19.61 -17.32
N LEU A 33 -2.63 19.36 -18.63
CA LEU A 33 -1.64 18.57 -19.35
C LEU A 33 -0.27 19.29 -19.45
N LYS A 34 -0.22 20.62 -19.54
CA LYS A 34 1.05 21.38 -19.48
C LYS A 34 1.74 21.26 -18.12
N ILE A 35 0.96 21.30 -17.04
CA ILE A 35 1.49 21.10 -15.69
C ILE A 35 1.93 19.65 -15.51
N THR A 36 1.18 18.70 -16.08
CA THR A 36 1.60 17.28 -16.14
C THR A 36 2.92 17.11 -16.86
N ASP A 37 3.10 17.77 -18.01
CA ASP A 37 4.34 17.75 -18.77
C ASP A 37 5.53 18.25 -17.93
N THR A 38 5.32 19.35 -17.20
CA THR A 38 6.32 19.95 -16.31
C THR A 38 6.67 19.00 -15.16
N ALA A 39 5.67 18.38 -14.53
CA ALA A 39 5.90 17.40 -13.46
C ALA A 39 6.63 16.16 -13.97
N LEU A 40 6.26 15.62 -15.14
CA LEU A 40 6.96 14.49 -15.77
C LEU A 40 8.42 14.83 -16.10
N ALA A 41 8.70 16.04 -16.57
CA ALA A 41 10.05 16.50 -16.82
C ALA A 41 10.89 16.56 -15.52
N GLY A 42 10.32 17.10 -14.45
CA GLY A 42 10.97 17.12 -13.12
C GLY A 42 11.22 15.72 -12.56
N ILE A 43 10.24 14.82 -12.68
CA ILE A 43 10.38 13.40 -12.28
C ILE A 43 11.51 12.74 -13.07
N ARG A 44 11.54 12.92 -14.40
CA ARG A 44 12.61 12.39 -15.25
C ARG A 44 13.99 12.87 -14.79
N GLU A 45 14.12 14.17 -14.52
CA GLU A 45 15.38 14.76 -14.09
C GLU A 45 15.85 14.20 -12.74
N ILE A 46 14.94 14.05 -11.76
CA ILE A 46 15.29 13.45 -10.45
C ILE A 46 15.81 12.02 -10.63
N ILE A 47 15.12 11.21 -11.43
CA ILE A 47 15.50 9.81 -11.67
C ILE A 47 16.84 9.75 -12.40
N ASP A 48 17.06 10.56 -13.43
CA ASP A 48 18.30 10.56 -14.20
C ASP A 48 19.50 11.05 -13.35
N ASN A 49 19.31 12.09 -12.53
CA ASN A 49 20.35 12.59 -11.63
C ASN A 49 20.72 11.54 -10.57
N PHE A 50 19.74 10.90 -9.93
CA PHE A 50 20.03 9.83 -8.98
C PHE A 50 20.71 8.63 -9.67
N ARG A 51 20.25 8.24 -10.87
CA ARG A 51 20.89 7.18 -11.68
C ARG A 51 22.35 7.49 -11.98
N LYS A 52 22.69 8.75 -12.32
CA LYS A 52 24.09 9.17 -12.52
C LYS A 52 24.89 9.07 -11.23
N ASN A 53 24.38 9.56 -10.11
CA ASN A 53 25.06 9.47 -8.81
C ASN A 53 25.27 8.02 -8.38
N LEU A 54 24.30 7.14 -8.64
CA LEU A 54 24.39 5.72 -8.33
C LEU A 54 25.42 5.00 -9.22
N ASN A 55 25.54 5.36 -10.50
CA ASN A 55 26.62 4.87 -11.36
C ASN A 55 28.00 5.32 -10.87
N ILE A 56 28.14 6.59 -10.42
CA ILE A 56 29.38 7.09 -9.81
C ILE A 56 29.69 6.31 -8.53
N PHE A 57 28.66 6.04 -7.70
CA PHE A 57 28.80 5.20 -6.51
C PHE A 57 29.29 3.79 -6.87
N GLN A 58 28.70 3.15 -7.88
CA GLN A 58 29.06 1.82 -8.37
C GLN A 58 30.51 1.74 -8.86
N GLY A 59 31.00 2.78 -9.53
CA GLY A 59 32.37 2.83 -10.07
C GLY A 59 33.49 2.99 -9.02
N GLY A 60 33.17 3.12 -7.74
CA GLY A 60 34.16 3.24 -6.66
C GLY A 60 33.93 2.25 -5.51
N SER A 61 34.56 2.48 -4.36
CA SER A 61 34.44 1.58 -3.20
C SER A 61 33.04 1.62 -2.56
N THR A 62 32.24 0.58 -2.79
CA THR A 62 30.89 0.44 -2.20
C THR A 62 30.91 0.17 -0.69
N LYS A 63 32.09 -0.08 -0.11
CA LYS A 63 32.31 -0.30 1.32
C LYS A 63 32.72 0.95 2.08
N ASP A 64 32.93 2.07 1.39
CA ASP A 64 33.29 3.33 2.00
C ASP A 64 32.08 3.98 2.67
N GLN A 65 32.20 4.26 3.97
CA GLN A 65 31.09 4.77 4.79
C GLN A 65 30.53 6.09 4.26
N VAL A 66 31.41 7.04 3.90
CA VAL A 66 30.99 8.38 3.45
C VAL A 66 30.28 8.28 2.11
N ARG A 67 30.75 7.40 1.21
CA ARG A 67 30.09 7.15 -0.07
C ARG A 67 28.73 6.48 0.11
N VAL A 68 28.62 5.49 1.01
CA VAL A 68 27.33 4.84 1.33
C VAL A 68 26.35 5.85 1.91
N GLN A 69 26.78 6.66 2.87
CA GLN A 69 25.94 7.70 3.47
C GLN A 69 25.48 8.72 2.43
N THR A 70 26.41 9.22 1.60
CA THR A 70 26.08 10.19 0.54
C THR A 70 25.04 9.64 -0.43
N ILE A 71 25.18 8.41 -0.92
CA ILE A 71 24.23 7.85 -1.89
C ILE A 71 22.87 7.53 -1.24
N GLN A 72 22.83 7.17 0.04
CA GLN A 72 21.58 7.00 0.79
C GLN A 72 20.89 8.36 1.06
N ASP A 73 21.66 9.40 1.38
CA ASP A 73 21.17 10.77 1.51
C ASP A 73 20.58 11.29 0.19
N ASP A 74 21.24 11.01 -0.94
CA ASP A 74 20.74 11.33 -2.27
C ASP A 74 19.44 10.58 -2.56
N ALA A 75 19.36 9.28 -2.27
CA ALA A 75 18.14 8.49 -2.46
C ALA A 75 16.97 9.06 -1.64
N PHE A 76 17.23 9.43 -0.38
CA PHE A 76 16.22 10.02 0.50
C PHE A 76 15.70 11.37 -0.05
N ARG A 77 16.61 12.25 -0.49
CA ARG A 77 16.22 13.55 -1.09
C ARG A 77 15.45 13.36 -2.40
N SER A 78 15.91 12.48 -3.27
CA SER A 78 15.24 12.18 -4.54
C SER A 78 13.84 11.62 -4.32
N LEU A 79 13.66 10.71 -3.35
CA LEU A 79 12.34 10.21 -2.98
C LEU A 79 11.43 11.32 -2.47
N LYS A 80 11.92 12.24 -1.62
CA LYS A 80 11.12 13.39 -1.18
C LYS A 80 10.71 14.30 -2.32
N SER A 81 11.62 14.63 -3.23
CA SER A 81 11.25 15.44 -4.41
C SER A 81 10.28 14.71 -5.35
N LEU A 82 10.36 13.37 -5.45
CA LEU A 82 9.36 12.58 -6.19
C LEU A 82 8.00 12.59 -5.50
N GLU A 83 7.95 12.47 -4.17
CA GLU A 83 6.71 12.57 -3.38
C GLU A 83 6.01 13.91 -3.65
N ASP A 84 6.77 15.02 -3.57
CA ASP A 84 6.27 16.38 -3.82
C ASP A 84 5.70 16.52 -5.24
N LEU A 85 6.41 16.03 -6.27
CA LEU A 85 5.94 16.12 -7.66
C LEU A 85 4.72 15.23 -7.92
N LEU A 86 4.68 14.03 -7.36
CA LEU A 86 3.53 13.14 -7.49
C LEU A 86 2.31 13.68 -6.74
N ASN A 87 2.51 14.53 -5.73
CA ASN A 87 1.46 15.26 -5.02
C ASN A 87 1.18 16.65 -5.62
N THR A 88 1.54 16.91 -6.88
CA THR A 88 1.20 18.17 -7.57
C THR A 88 -0.32 18.38 -7.62
N GLU A 89 -0.77 19.55 -7.18
CA GLU A 89 -2.17 19.97 -7.10
C GLU A 89 -2.47 21.14 -8.03
N ILE A 90 -3.64 21.12 -8.67
CA ILE A 90 -4.16 22.18 -9.55
C ILE A 90 -5.64 22.38 -9.21
N ASP A 91 -6.05 23.59 -8.84
CA ASP A 91 -7.44 23.95 -8.52
C ASP A 91 -8.11 23.02 -7.47
N GLY A 92 -7.41 22.67 -6.39
CA GLY A 92 -7.96 21.78 -5.36
C GLY A 92 -7.86 20.29 -5.70
N ARG A 93 -7.25 19.93 -6.84
CA ARG A 93 -7.27 18.57 -7.40
C ARG A 93 -5.86 18.06 -7.67
N PHE A 94 -5.52 16.93 -7.07
CA PHE A 94 -4.28 16.22 -7.34
C PHE A 94 -4.25 15.67 -8.77
N LEU A 95 -3.09 15.83 -9.40
CA LEU A 95 -2.91 15.44 -10.78
C LEU A 95 -2.83 13.93 -10.96
N PHE A 96 -2.12 13.25 -10.06
CA PHE A 96 -1.74 11.84 -10.15
C PHE A 96 -2.60 10.89 -9.28
N ALA A 97 -3.77 11.34 -8.84
CA ALA A 97 -4.66 10.59 -7.93
C ALA A 97 -5.75 9.74 -8.62
N GLY A 98 -5.79 9.71 -9.96
CA GLY A 98 -6.90 9.08 -10.68
C GLY A 98 -8.21 9.84 -10.49
N ALA A 99 -9.32 9.16 -10.28
CA ALA A 99 -10.62 9.78 -10.01
C ALA A 99 -10.75 10.33 -8.58
N ARG A 100 -9.93 9.86 -7.63
CA ARG A 100 -9.81 10.39 -6.25
C ARG A 100 -9.04 11.72 -6.18
N VAL A 101 -9.48 12.71 -6.96
CA VAL A 101 -8.77 13.99 -7.13
C VAL A 101 -8.55 14.80 -5.84
N ASN A 102 -9.26 14.51 -4.75
CA ASN A 102 -9.11 15.20 -3.44
C ASN A 102 -8.28 14.39 -2.43
N THR A 103 -7.63 13.31 -2.86
CA THR A 103 -6.80 12.45 -2.02
C THR A 103 -5.34 12.62 -2.43
N GLU A 104 -4.48 12.91 -1.46
CA GLU A 104 -3.03 12.98 -1.68
C GLU A 104 -2.56 11.63 -2.27
N PRO A 105 -2.01 11.61 -3.50
CA PRO A 105 -1.81 10.37 -4.22
C PRO A 105 -0.64 9.55 -3.70
N ALA A 106 0.46 10.16 -3.26
CA ALA A 106 1.69 9.47 -2.87
C ALA A 106 2.11 9.80 -1.43
N ASN A 107 2.44 8.78 -0.64
CA ASN A 107 3.07 8.93 0.66
C ASN A 107 4.07 7.79 0.88
N PHE A 108 5.36 8.11 0.92
CA PHE A 108 6.45 7.15 1.08
C PHE A 108 6.80 6.86 2.55
N GLY A 109 6.11 7.50 3.51
CA GLY A 109 6.37 7.33 4.94
C GLY A 109 7.75 7.84 5.37
N LEU A 110 8.38 8.71 4.58
CA LEU A 110 9.75 9.17 4.80
C LEU A 110 9.79 10.31 5.83
N SER A 111 10.39 10.05 6.98
CA SER A 111 10.67 11.07 8.00
C SER A 111 12.17 11.31 8.15
N THR A 112 12.93 10.25 8.40
CA THR A 112 14.39 10.25 8.43
C THR A 112 14.91 8.94 7.88
N ILE A 113 16.18 8.91 7.43
CA ILE A 113 16.86 7.68 7.01
C ILE A 113 16.87 6.66 8.15
N ALA A 114 17.16 7.09 9.38
CA ALA A 114 17.20 6.21 10.54
C ALA A 114 15.86 5.54 10.83
N ALA A 115 14.74 6.28 10.70
CA ALA A 115 13.40 5.71 10.84
C ALA A 115 13.07 4.74 9.72
N PHE A 116 13.39 5.09 8.47
CA PHE A 116 13.21 4.20 7.32
C PHE A 116 13.99 2.89 7.50
N GLN A 117 15.27 2.97 7.90
CA GLN A 117 16.13 1.81 8.13
C GLN A 117 15.78 1.02 9.39
N ALA A 118 15.00 1.59 10.32
CA ALA A 118 14.45 0.86 11.45
C ALA A 118 13.29 -0.06 11.00
N THR A 119 12.51 0.39 10.02
CA THR A 119 11.47 -0.43 9.36
C THR A 119 12.09 -1.43 8.39
N PHE A 120 12.92 -0.94 7.45
CA PHE A 120 13.58 -1.70 6.39
C PHE A 120 15.07 -1.81 6.68
N ASP A 121 15.44 -2.82 7.49
CA ASP A 121 16.82 -3.04 7.87
C ASP A 121 17.65 -3.74 6.78
N GLY A 122 17.02 -4.17 5.68
CA GLY A 122 17.65 -4.84 4.56
C GLY A 122 18.03 -6.30 4.81
N ALA A 123 17.74 -6.83 6.01
CA ALA A 123 18.01 -8.21 6.40
C ALA A 123 16.71 -8.91 6.82
N ARG A 124 16.13 -8.52 7.96
CA ARG A 124 14.91 -9.13 8.51
C ARG A 124 13.64 -8.58 7.87
N VAL A 125 13.67 -7.30 7.47
CA VAL A 125 12.61 -6.65 6.70
C VAL A 125 13.25 -5.92 5.52
N THR A 126 12.84 -6.31 4.32
CA THR A 126 13.32 -5.71 3.08
C THR A 126 12.21 -4.91 2.41
N VAL A 127 12.60 -3.85 1.71
CA VAL A 127 11.71 -3.14 0.77
C VAL A 127 11.15 -4.17 -0.22
N PRO A 128 9.83 -4.16 -0.49
CA PRO A 128 9.25 -5.08 -1.45
C PRO A 128 9.92 -4.96 -2.83
N THR A 129 10.20 -6.10 -3.44
CA THR A 129 11.01 -6.16 -4.67
C THR A 129 10.16 -6.28 -5.92
N THR A 130 8.84 -6.40 -5.82
CA THR A 130 7.90 -6.42 -6.94
C THR A 130 6.86 -5.34 -6.78
N ARG A 131 6.31 -4.90 -7.92
CA ARG A 131 5.26 -3.89 -7.96
C ARG A 131 4.01 -4.27 -7.16
N ASP A 132 3.52 -5.49 -7.35
CA ASP A 132 2.29 -5.93 -6.69
C ASP A 132 2.46 -5.87 -5.16
N ALA A 133 3.65 -6.24 -4.68
CA ALA A 133 4.01 -6.17 -3.28
C ALA A 133 4.23 -4.74 -2.75
N THR A 134 4.66 -3.78 -3.59
CA THR A 134 4.80 -2.35 -3.19
C THR A 134 3.46 -1.61 -3.17
N LEU A 135 2.49 -2.06 -3.96
CA LEU A 135 1.15 -1.47 -4.05
C LEU A 135 0.09 -2.21 -3.24
N GLU A 136 0.49 -3.21 -2.47
CA GLU A 136 -0.40 -3.96 -1.59
C GLU A 136 -1.07 -3.02 -0.58
N ASP A 137 -2.41 -2.97 -0.58
CA ASP A 137 -3.20 -2.15 0.35
C ASP A 137 -4.38 -2.96 0.88
N PHE A 138 -4.29 -3.35 2.14
CA PHE A 138 -5.36 -4.05 2.84
C PHE A 138 -5.28 -3.82 4.34
N SER A 139 -6.39 -4.05 5.03
CA SER A 139 -6.42 -4.10 6.49
C SER A 139 -7.45 -5.12 6.95
N PHE A 140 -6.97 -6.19 7.57
CA PHE A 140 -7.79 -7.21 8.20
C PHE A 140 -7.68 -7.04 9.72
N ASN A 141 -8.82 -6.90 10.39
CA ASN A 141 -8.87 -6.76 11.86
C ASN A 141 -9.84 -7.74 12.54
N LYS A 142 -10.46 -8.61 11.75
CA LYS A 142 -11.43 -9.62 12.18
C LYS A 142 -11.56 -10.68 11.10
N ASN A 143 -12.16 -11.81 11.46
CA ASN A 143 -12.63 -12.80 10.50
C ASN A 143 -13.77 -12.19 9.68
N SER A 144 -13.61 -12.12 8.36
CA SER A 144 -14.56 -11.53 7.41
C SER A 144 -15.87 -12.32 7.28
N SER A 145 -15.82 -13.63 7.54
CA SER A 145 -16.99 -14.53 7.45
C SER A 145 -17.86 -14.51 8.71
N THR A 146 -17.26 -14.39 9.89
CA THR A 146 -17.97 -14.47 11.18
C THR A 146 -18.06 -13.15 11.94
N GLY A 147 -17.24 -12.15 11.56
CA GLY A 147 -17.10 -10.90 12.29
C GLY A 147 -16.28 -10.99 13.58
N ALA A 148 -15.72 -12.16 13.91
CA ALA A 148 -14.98 -12.37 15.15
C ALA A 148 -13.63 -11.62 15.16
N ALA A 149 -13.39 -10.80 16.19
CA ALA A 149 -12.18 -9.98 16.33
C ALA A 149 -10.92 -10.78 16.69
N ASN A 150 -11.07 -12.00 17.18
CA ASN A 150 -10.02 -12.92 17.60
C ASN A 150 -9.79 -13.98 16.53
N TRP A 151 -9.06 -13.61 15.48
CA TRP A 151 -9.00 -14.39 14.25
C TRP A 151 -7.59 -14.90 13.95
N LEU A 152 -6.59 -14.58 14.77
CA LEU A 152 -5.18 -14.85 14.52
C LEU A 152 -4.59 -15.84 15.52
N THR A 153 -3.61 -16.61 15.06
CA THR A 153 -2.63 -17.28 15.92
C THR A 153 -1.24 -16.97 15.36
N PHE A 154 -0.27 -16.88 16.25
CA PHE A 154 1.12 -16.58 15.94
C PHE A 154 1.96 -17.75 16.40
N GLU A 155 2.72 -18.31 15.47
CA GLU A 155 3.59 -19.43 15.74
C GLU A 155 5.00 -19.06 15.31
N ARG A 156 5.91 -19.17 16.24
CA ARG A 156 7.33 -19.12 15.96
C ARG A 156 7.72 -20.49 15.42
N SER A 157 8.21 -20.55 14.18
CA SER A 157 8.64 -21.82 13.61
C SER A 157 9.71 -22.47 14.50
N ALA A 158 9.54 -23.76 14.77
CA ALA A 158 10.53 -24.55 15.49
C ALA A 158 11.70 -24.86 14.54
N GLY A 159 12.91 -24.50 14.94
CA GLY A 159 14.12 -24.98 14.28
C GLY A 159 14.77 -24.04 13.26
N GLY A 160 15.01 -22.78 13.62
CA GLY A 160 15.98 -21.91 12.90
C GLY A 160 15.68 -21.65 11.42
N THR A 161 14.45 -21.88 10.97
CA THR A 161 14.04 -21.74 9.56
C THR A 161 13.98 -20.29 9.07
N GLY A 162 14.31 -19.30 9.92
CA GLY A 162 14.22 -17.89 9.59
C GLY A 162 12.80 -17.39 9.30
N VAL A 163 11.78 -18.11 9.79
CA VAL A 163 10.37 -17.84 9.49
C VAL A 163 9.51 -17.99 10.75
N SER A 164 8.49 -17.15 10.88
CA SER A 164 7.39 -17.31 11.82
C SER A 164 6.08 -17.25 11.05
N ARG A 165 5.02 -17.82 11.60
CA ARG A 165 3.73 -17.99 10.93
C ARG A 165 2.65 -17.21 11.62
N VAL A 166 1.80 -16.58 10.82
CA VAL A 166 0.49 -16.08 11.24
C VAL A 166 -0.56 -16.99 10.61
N THR A 167 -1.47 -17.51 11.42
CA THR A 167 -2.60 -18.32 10.93
C THR A 167 -3.90 -17.61 11.27
N ALA A 168 -4.70 -17.35 10.24
CA ALA A 168 -6.06 -16.85 10.34
C ALA A 168 -7.07 -18.00 10.49
N THR A 169 -8.20 -17.71 11.13
CA THR A 169 -9.33 -18.64 11.26
C THR A 169 -10.13 -18.88 9.98
N SER A 170 -9.90 -18.06 8.96
CA SER A 170 -10.48 -18.19 7.62
C SER A 170 -9.42 -17.81 6.57
N ALA A 171 -9.73 -17.95 5.28
CA ALA A 171 -8.82 -17.70 4.18
C ALA A 171 -8.59 -16.20 3.88
N GLU A 172 -8.40 -15.37 4.92
CA GLU A 172 -8.24 -13.90 4.80
C GLU A 172 -7.03 -13.51 3.96
N PHE A 173 -5.98 -14.33 3.97
CA PHE A 173 -4.71 -14.04 3.30
C PHE A 173 -4.64 -14.53 1.85
N SER A 174 -5.75 -14.98 1.26
CA SER A 174 -5.77 -15.58 -0.09
C SER A 174 -5.17 -14.67 -1.17
N ASN A 175 -5.31 -13.35 -1.01
CA ASN A 175 -4.86 -12.36 -1.97
C ASN A 175 -3.60 -11.61 -1.52
N VAL A 176 -2.96 -12.02 -0.41
CA VAL A 176 -1.73 -11.36 0.06
C VAL A 176 -0.59 -11.69 -0.89
N THR A 177 0.06 -10.66 -1.42
CA THR A 177 1.22 -10.85 -2.31
C THR A 177 2.46 -11.28 -1.52
N VAL A 178 3.11 -12.37 -1.92
CA VAL A 178 4.42 -12.79 -1.37
C VAL A 178 5.48 -11.75 -1.70
N GLY A 179 6.32 -11.39 -0.71
CA GLY A 179 7.33 -10.33 -0.82
C GLY A 179 6.83 -8.96 -0.36
N SER A 180 5.53 -8.80 -0.09
CA SER A 180 4.97 -7.60 0.55
C SER A 180 5.45 -7.46 1.99
N THR A 181 5.37 -6.23 2.50
CA THR A 181 5.51 -5.98 3.93
C THR A 181 4.14 -5.79 4.56
N ILE A 182 3.91 -6.51 5.66
CA ILE A 182 2.72 -6.36 6.49
C ILE A 182 3.08 -5.73 7.83
N THR A 183 2.15 -5.02 8.43
CA THR A 183 2.20 -4.58 9.81
C THR A 183 1.19 -5.36 10.62
N VAL A 184 1.69 -6.05 11.65
CA VAL A 184 0.88 -6.65 12.72
C VAL A 184 0.74 -5.60 13.82
N SER A 185 -0.47 -5.35 14.29
CA SER A 185 -0.73 -4.41 15.39
C SER A 185 -1.91 -4.84 16.23
N GLY A 186 -2.05 -4.29 17.45
CA GLY A 186 -3.20 -4.56 18.30
C GLY A 186 -3.18 -5.95 18.95
N THR A 187 -2.01 -6.60 19.02
CA THR A 187 -1.83 -7.91 19.69
C THR A 187 -1.45 -7.77 21.17
N GLY A 188 -1.67 -6.59 21.76
CA GLY A 188 -1.19 -6.23 23.11
C GLY A 188 0.32 -5.97 23.16
N GLY A 189 0.93 -5.61 22.02
CA GLY A 189 2.36 -5.35 21.90
C GLY A 189 3.25 -6.61 21.82
N VAL A 190 2.66 -7.81 21.84
CA VAL A 190 3.41 -9.07 21.89
C VAL A 190 4.06 -9.42 20.55
N ASN A 191 3.30 -9.29 19.46
CA ASN A 191 3.71 -9.65 18.10
C ASN A 191 3.61 -8.47 17.13
N ASP A 192 3.41 -7.26 17.65
CA ASP A 192 3.27 -6.05 16.86
C ASP A 192 4.59 -5.70 16.15
N GLY A 193 4.50 -5.28 14.89
CA GLY A 193 5.65 -4.89 14.08
C GLY A 193 5.45 -5.11 12.58
N THR A 194 6.41 -4.65 11.78
CA THR A 194 6.40 -4.82 10.32
C THR A 194 7.18 -6.06 9.90
N PHE A 195 6.67 -6.91 9.01
CA PHE A 195 7.34 -8.14 8.59
C PHE A 195 7.24 -8.34 7.07
N THR A 196 8.23 -8.98 6.47
CA THR A 196 8.19 -9.38 5.05
C THR A 196 7.53 -10.73 4.91
N VAL A 197 6.50 -10.84 4.08
CA VAL A 197 5.80 -12.10 3.78
C VAL A 197 6.67 -12.97 2.87
N THR A 198 6.93 -14.22 3.27
CA THR A 198 7.75 -15.17 2.51
C THR A 198 6.94 -16.28 1.86
N ALA A 199 5.75 -16.61 2.39
CA ALA A 199 4.82 -17.53 1.74
C ALA A 199 3.38 -17.29 2.19
N VAL A 200 2.43 -17.65 1.32
CA VAL A 200 1.01 -17.81 1.66
C VAL A 200 0.66 -19.29 1.53
N GLY A 201 -0.03 -19.85 2.51
CA GLY A 201 -0.32 -21.28 2.61
C GLY A 201 -1.75 -21.56 3.09
N GLY A 202 -2.09 -22.85 3.22
CA GLY A 202 -3.39 -23.28 3.74
C GLY A 202 -4.60 -22.82 2.93
N GLY A 203 -4.41 -22.51 1.64
CA GLY A 203 -5.47 -21.91 0.81
C GLY A 203 -5.82 -20.48 1.22
N GLY A 204 -4.87 -19.73 1.80
CA GLY A 204 -5.05 -18.35 2.27
C GLY A 204 -5.28 -18.21 3.77
N THR A 205 -5.22 -19.30 4.54
CA THR A 205 -5.36 -19.23 6.00
C THR A 205 -4.04 -18.96 6.72
N THR A 206 -2.89 -19.10 6.07
CA THR A 206 -1.59 -18.87 6.71
C THR A 206 -0.71 -17.96 5.89
N ILE A 207 0.05 -17.10 6.58
CA ILE A 207 1.22 -16.43 6.01
C ILE A 207 2.45 -16.76 6.83
N ASP A 208 3.53 -17.03 6.12
CA ASP A 208 4.86 -17.14 6.68
C ASP A 208 5.56 -15.79 6.50
N VAL A 209 6.21 -15.31 7.56
CA VAL A 209 6.94 -14.06 7.57
C VAL A 209 8.41 -14.27 7.93
N LYS A 210 9.28 -13.47 7.31
CA LYS A 210 10.71 -13.51 7.58
C LYS A 210 11.00 -13.10 9.03
N THR A 211 11.76 -13.93 9.72
CA THR A 211 12.19 -13.72 11.10
C THR A 211 13.62 -14.19 11.28
N GLU A 212 14.27 -13.74 12.33
CA GLU A 212 15.65 -14.10 12.65
C GLU A 212 15.76 -14.29 14.15
N GLN A 213 16.28 -15.45 14.54
CA GLN A 213 16.56 -15.82 15.92
C GLN A 213 17.59 -16.94 15.93
N LEU A 214 18.38 -16.98 17.00
CA LEU A 214 19.23 -18.12 17.30
C LEU A 214 18.40 -19.36 17.64
N THR A 215 19.06 -20.50 17.59
CA THR A 215 18.61 -21.75 18.20
C THR A 215 19.51 -22.11 19.37
N ASP A 216 18.99 -22.86 20.34
CA ASP A 216 19.76 -23.24 21.51
C ASP A 216 20.83 -24.26 21.11
N GLU A 217 22.09 -23.92 21.36
CA GLU A 217 23.23 -24.80 21.15
C GLU A 217 24.15 -24.75 22.36
N ALA A 218 24.61 -25.92 22.80
CA ALA A 218 25.61 -26.02 23.86
C ALA A 218 26.96 -25.41 23.42
N ALA A 219 27.90 -25.28 24.35
CA ALA A 219 29.21 -24.70 24.07
C ALA A 219 29.98 -25.50 23.00
N LEU A 220 30.27 -24.87 21.87
CA LEU A 220 30.93 -25.47 20.70
C LEU A 220 31.94 -24.50 20.08
N PRO A 221 33.03 -25.00 19.45
CA PRO A 221 33.99 -24.15 18.77
C PRO A 221 33.41 -23.56 17.48
N VAL A 222 33.51 -22.24 17.32
CA VAL A 222 33.07 -21.52 16.13
C VAL A 222 34.16 -20.56 15.65
N THR A 223 34.07 -20.18 14.37
CA THR A 223 34.78 -19.04 13.79
C THR A 223 33.78 -17.94 13.49
N ILE A 224 34.00 -16.75 14.05
CA ILE A 224 33.19 -15.56 13.79
C ILE A 224 34.03 -14.61 12.93
N THR A 225 33.55 -14.26 11.75
CA THR A 225 34.20 -13.30 10.85
C THR A 225 33.42 -12.00 10.77
N TYR A 226 34.12 -10.88 10.64
CA TYR A 226 33.51 -9.54 10.55
C TYR A 226 34.45 -8.57 9.84
N GLN A 227 33.90 -7.50 9.28
CA GLN A 227 34.71 -6.48 8.60
C GLN A 227 35.62 -5.76 9.60
N ASP A 228 36.89 -5.54 9.24
CA ASP A 228 37.82 -4.81 10.11
C ASP A 228 37.37 -3.33 10.24
N PRO A 229 37.10 -2.83 11.46
CA PRO A 229 36.70 -1.43 11.67
C PRO A 229 37.74 -0.41 11.20
N ASN A 230 39.02 -0.81 11.18
CA ASN A 230 40.13 0.05 10.78
C ASN A 230 40.49 -0.10 9.30
N ASN A 231 39.95 -1.11 8.61
CA ASN A 231 40.21 -1.35 7.19
C ASN A 231 39.01 -2.03 6.53
N ILE A 232 38.19 -1.24 5.85
CA ILE A 232 36.99 -1.70 5.14
C ILE A 232 37.24 -2.79 4.08
N ASN A 233 38.47 -2.96 3.61
CA ASN A 233 38.83 -3.98 2.63
C ASN A 233 39.35 -5.28 3.29
N SER A 234 39.42 -5.33 4.61
CA SER A 234 39.89 -6.48 5.38
C SER A 234 38.75 -7.12 6.19
N THR A 235 38.90 -8.41 6.47
CA THR A 235 38.01 -9.17 7.35
C THR A 235 38.85 -9.73 8.49
N ARG A 236 38.34 -9.62 9.72
CA ARG A 236 38.91 -10.24 10.92
C ARG A 236 38.16 -11.53 11.24
N SER A 237 38.85 -12.44 11.92
CA SER A 237 38.29 -13.71 12.38
C SER A 237 38.61 -13.92 13.85
N VAL A 238 37.62 -14.36 14.61
CA VAL A 238 37.74 -14.76 16.01
C VAL A 238 37.35 -16.23 16.12
N ALA A 239 38.28 -17.06 16.58
CA ALA A 239 37.98 -18.45 16.95
C ALA A 239 37.65 -18.49 18.45
N ALA A 240 36.46 -18.97 18.80
CA ALA A 240 36.00 -19.04 20.18
C ALA A 240 35.13 -20.28 20.40
N THR A 241 35.08 -20.78 21.64
CA THR A 241 34.04 -21.74 22.03
C THR A 241 32.88 -20.95 22.62
N VAL A 242 31.69 -21.12 22.06
CA VAL A 242 30.50 -20.33 22.43
C VAL A 242 29.27 -21.23 22.57
N SER A 243 28.35 -20.84 23.45
CA SER A 243 26.98 -21.38 23.49
C SER A 243 26.00 -20.38 22.91
N PHE A 244 24.88 -20.86 22.37
CA PHE A 244 23.83 -20.03 21.79
C PHE A 244 22.56 -20.18 22.63
N THR A 245 21.98 -19.04 23.02
CA THR A 245 20.74 -18.98 23.80
C THR A 245 19.68 -18.27 22.99
N ARG A 246 18.65 -19.02 22.57
CA ARG A 246 17.53 -18.55 21.76
C ARG A 246 16.66 -17.55 22.49
N ALA A 247 16.38 -17.78 23.78
CA ALA A 247 15.47 -16.94 24.56
C ALA A 247 15.90 -15.46 24.52
N THR A 248 17.18 -15.21 24.77
CA THR A 248 17.81 -13.88 24.79
C THR A 248 18.53 -13.50 23.50
N ASN A 249 18.51 -14.38 22.48
CA ASN A 249 19.24 -14.20 21.22
C ASN A 249 20.74 -13.89 21.44
N THR A 250 21.35 -14.61 22.38
CA THR A 250 22.72 -14.34 22.87
C THR A 250 23.68 -15.46 22.49
N ILE A 251 24.86 -15.07 22.03
CA ILE A 251 26.04 -15.92 21.86
C ILE A 251 26.95 -15.63 23.05
N THR A 252 27.28 -16.65 23.83
CA THR A 252 28.09 -16.51 25.04
C THR A 252 29.39 -17.29 24.89
N ALA A 253 30.52 -16.58 24.90
CA ALA A 253 31.84 -17.21 24.91
C ALA A 253 32.14 -17.86 26.26
N THR A 254 32.82 -19.00 26.22
CA THR A 254 33.28 -19.70 27.42
C THR A 254 34.42 -18.98 28.12
N VAL A 255 35.23 -18.23 27.36
CA VAL A 255 36.34 -17.42 27.86
C VAL A 255 35.92 -15.95 27.87
N ALA A 256 35.95 -15.33 29.05
CA ALA A 256 35.59 -13.93 29.20
C ALA A 256 36.47 -13.02 28.32
N GLY A 257 35.84 -12.08 27.63
CA GLY A 257 36.53 -11.13 26.75
C GLY A 257 36.94 -11.67 25.38
N ALA A 258 36.68 -12.94 25.06
CA ALA A 258 37.05 -13.53 23.77
C ALA A 258 36.38 -12.85 22.56
N LEU A 259 35.30 -12.11 22.76
CA LEU A 259 34.52 -11.44 21.72
C LEU A 259 34.70 -9.91 21.73
N THR A 260 35.61 -9.36 22.53
CA THR A 260 35.75 -7.90 22.78
C THR A 260 35.97 -7.09 21.51
N ASP A 261 36.69 -7.63 20.53
CA ASP A 261 37.06 -6.93 19.30
C ASP A 261 35.91 -6.82 18.28
N ILE A 262 34.76 -7.44 18.53
CA ILE A 262 33.60 -7.44 17.61
C ILE A 262 32.72 -6.22 17.90
N PRO A 263 32.53 -5.27 16.96
CA PRO A 263 31.73 -4.08 17.22
C PRO A 263 30.23 -4.38 17.30
N ALA A 264 29.51 -3.62 18.13
CA ALA A 264 28.06 -3.53 18.03
C ALA A 264 27.64 -2.87 16.71
N GLY A 265 26.56 -3.33 16.09
CA GLY A 265 26.08 -2.90 14.78
C GLY A 265 26.75 -3.59 13.59
N ALA A 266 27.87 -4.28 13.78
CA ALA A 266 28.58 -4.97 12.71
C ALA A 266 27.85 -6.26 12.27
N LYS A 267 27.93 -6.55 10.98
CA LYS A 267 27.65 -7.86 10.40
C LYS A 267 28.75 -8.82 10.83
N ILE A 268 28.34 -9.91 11.46
CA ILE A 268 29.19 -11.07 11.73
C ILE A 268 28.75 -12.23 10.85
N THR A 269 29.67 -13.12 10.50
CA THR A 269 29.34 -14.43 9.92
C THR A 269 29.88 -15.51 10.83
N ILE A 270 29.01 -16.44 11.22
CA ILE A 270 29.32 -17.55 12.11
C ILE A 270 29.47 -18.82 11.28
N ALA A 271 30.56 -19.55 11.52
CA ALA A 271 30.82 -20.86 10.94
C ALA A 271 31.33 -21.83 12.02
N GLY A 272 31.00 -23.12 11.88
CA GLY A 272 31.47 -24.18 12.78
C GLY A 272 30.52 -24.51 13.95
N ALA A 273 29.34 -23.86 14.03
CA ALA A 273 28.24 -24.33 14.87
C ALA A 273 27.83 -25.75 14.44
N ALA A 274 27.20 -26.53 15.33
CA ALA A 274 26.98 -27.97 15.14
C ALA A 274 26.47 -28.30 13.72
N ALA A 275 27.04 -29.31 13.06
CA ALA A 275 26.59 -29.73 11.74
C ALA A 275 25.24 -30.48 11.84
N GLY A 276 24.13 -29.76 11.67
CA GLY A 276 22.79 -30.34 11.57
C GLY A 276 21.68 -29.29 11.78
N PRO A 277 20.65 -29.20 10.91
CA PRO A 277 19.63 -28.17 11.02
C PRO A 277 18.78 -28.33 12.30
N PRO A 278 18.47 -27.22 12.99
CA PRO A 278 18.99 -25.86 12.76
C PRO A 278 20.44 -25.67 13.20
N THR A 279 21.23 -24.97 12.38
CA THR A 279 22.57 -24.51 12.77
C THR A 279 22.55 -22.99 12.92
N ASN A 280 23.22 -22.43 13.92
CA ASN A 280 23.47 -20.99 14.03
C ASN A 280 24.59 -20.50 13.07
N ASN A 281 24.93 -21.26 12.03
CA ASN A 281 25.81 -20.79 10.96
C ASN A 281 25.04 -19.80 10.07
N GLY A 282 25.62 -18.63 9.80
CA GLY A 282 24.94 -17.59 9.05
C GLY A 282 25.51 -16.19 9.30
N SER A 283 24.94 -15.20 8.62
CA SER A 283 25.21 -13.79 8.89
C SER A 283 24.21 -13.25 9.90
N PHE A 284 24.67 -12.35 10.77
CA PHE A 284 23.82 -11.69 11.76
C PHE A 284 24.33 -10.27 12.01
N THR A 285 23.45 -9.38 12.47
CA THR A 285 23.85 -8.07 12.98
C THR A 285 24.02 -8.11 14.50
N VAL A 286 25.16 -7.67 15.01
CA VAL A 286 25.38 -7.55 16.47
C VAL A 286 24.53 -6.39 17.01
N ASP A 287 23.71 -6.67 18.02
CA ASP A 287 22.97 -5.64 18.76
C ASP A 287 23.85 -5.02 19.84
N THR A 288 24.35 -5.85 20.76
CA THR A 288 25.22 -5.40 21.86
C THR A 288 26.35 -6.39 22.08
N ASN A 289 27.51 -5.88 22.50
CA ASN A 289 28.67 -6.68 22.87
C ASN A 289 29.23 -6.23 24.23
N ASN A 290 29.48 -7.17 25.15
CA ASN A 290 30.21 -6.89 26.39
C ASN A 290 31.54 -7.67 26.51
N GLY A 291 32.02 -8.26 25.42
CA GLY A 291 33.25 -9.05 25.33
C GLY A 291 33.06 -10.54 25.60
N THR A 292 32.06 -10.92 26.40
CA THR A 292 31.71 -12.33 26.66
C THR A 292 30.40 -12.72 25.98
N ASN A 293 29.42 -11.83 25.99
CA ASN A 293 28.10 -12.00 25.40
C ASN A 293 27.95 -11.08 24.19
N LEU A 294 27.60 -11.66 23.04
CA LEU A 294 27.08 -10.97 21.88
C LEU A 294 25.58 -11.20 21.81
N VAL A 295 24.79 -10.15 21.95
CA VAL A 295 23.36 -10.20 21.60
C VAL A 295 23.26 -9.87 20.14
N ILE A 296 22.66 -10.74 19.34
CA ILE A 296 22.37 -10.44 17.93
C ILE A 296 20.99 -9.79 17.80
N LYS A 297 20.80 -8.97 16.77
CA LYS A 297 19.48 -8.46 16.42
C LYS A 297 18.56 -9.65 16.14
N SER A 298 17.29 -9.57 16.54
CA SER A 298 16.28 -10.56 16.18
C SER A 298 15.01 -9.89 15.72
N LYS A 299 14.20 -10.66 15.04
CA LYS A 299 12.80 -10.34 14.78
C LYS A 299 12.05 -11.65 14.78
N ARG A 300 11.11 -11.85 15.68
CA ARG A 300 10.42 -13.14 15.88
C ARG A 300 9.07 -12.91 16.53
N PHE A 301 8.13 -13.82 16.28
CA PHE A 301 6.93 -13.87 17.11
C PHE A 301 7.21 -14.53 18.45
N THR A 302 6.39 -14.16 19.43
CA THR A 302 6.08 -14.96 20.59
C THR A 302 4.89 -15.86 20.23
N ASP A 303 5.00 -17.15 20.56
CA ASP A 303 3.92 -18.10 20.33
C ASP A 303 2.64 -17.62 21.04
N GLN A 304 1.54 -17.53 20.31
CA GLN A 304 0.26 -17.02 20.81
C GLN A 304 -0.89 -17.68 20.05
N GLY A 305 -1.85 -18.23 20.80
CA GLY A 305 -2.97 -18.96 20.21
C GLY A 305 -2.66 -20.42 19.86
N THR A 306 -1.59 -20.99 20.40
CA THR A 306 -1.33 -22.44 20.34
C THR A 306 -1.83 -23.12 21.62
N ALA A 307 -1.97 -24.45 21.61
CA ALA A 307 -2.35 -25.20 22.81
C ALA A 307 -1.37 -25.01 23.99
N GLY A 308 -0.09 -24.75 23.71
CA GLY A 308 0.94 -24.48 24.71
C GLY A 308 1.14 -23.00 25.06
N ALA A 309 0.57 -22.08 24.28
CA ALA A 309 0.63 -20.64 24.50
C ALA A 309 -0.71 -19.97 24.15
N PRO A 310 -1.78 -20.26 24.91
CA PRO A 310 -3.09 -19.65 24.70
C PRO A 310 -3.03 -18.13 24.90
N TYR A 311 -3.85 -17.40 24.15
CA TYR A 311 -3.98 -15.95 24.24
C TYR A 311 -4.45 -15.49 25.63
N PHE A 312 -5.37 -16.25 26.20
CA PHE A 312 -5.86 -16.07 27.55
C PHE A 312 -5.91 -17.43 28.25
N THR A 313 -5.54 -17.46 29.53
CA THR A 313 -5.82 -18.59 30.40
C THR A 313 -6.16 -18.11 31.78
N PHE A 314 -7.27 -18.61 32.29
CA PHE A 314 -7.61 -18.54 33.70
C PHE A 314 -7.88 -19.94 34.21
N THR A 315 -7.17 -20.36 35.26
CA THR A 315 -7.49 -21.59 35.98
C THR A 315 -8.11 -21.23 37.31
N GLY A 316 -9.41 -21.45 37.40
CA GLY A 316 -10.18 -21.22 38.61
C GLY A 316 -10.01 -22.36 39.61
N ALA A 317 -9.80 -22.01 40.87
CA ALA A 317 -9.82 -22.92 42.01
C ALA A 317 -10.99 -22.53 42.92
N ALA A 318 -12.14 -23.18 42.68
CA ALA A 318 -13.41 -22.92 43.34
C ALA A 318 -13.92 -21.46 43.26
N ASN A 319 -13.65 -20.78 42.14
CA ASN A 319 -14.01 -19.37 41.94
C ASN A 319 -14.51 -19.07 40.51
N LEU A 320 -14.84 -20.11 39.74
CA LEU A 320 -15.49 -20.01 38.44
C LEU A 320 -16.97 -20.38 38.60
N SER A 321 -17.88 -19.52 38.14
CA SER A 321 -19.32 -19.77 38.20
C SER A 321 -19.96 -19.58 36.83
N PHE A 322 -20.93 -20.43 36.51
CA PHE A 322 -21.72 -20.47 35.28
C PHE A 322 -23.18 -20.27 35.68
N THR A 323 -23.88 -19.31 35.08
CA THR A 323 -25.29 -19.01 35.41
C THR A 323 -26.14 -19.11 34.14
N ASN A 324 -27.01 -20.12 34.09
CA ASN A 324 -28.02 -20.23 33.04
C ASN A 324 -29.15 -19.22 33.33
N ASN A 325 -29.35 -18.25 32.44
CA ASN A 325 -30.31 -17.16 32.58
C ASN A 325 -31.61 -17.41 31.80
N GLY A 326 -31.84 -18.64 31.36
CA GLY A 326 -33.04 -19.07 30.66
C GLY A 326 -33.16 -18.43 29.27
N ALA A 327 -34.10 -17.50 29.12
CA ALA A 327 -34.32 -16.79 27.85
C ALA A 327 -33.34 -15.63 27.63
N ASN A 328 -32.65 -15.19 28.67
CA ASN A 328 -31.60 -14.18 28.57
C ASN A 328 -30.24 -14.86 28.37
N PRO A 329 -29.24 -14.17 27.79
CA PRO A 329 -27.94 -14.78 27.58
C PRO A 329 -27.26 -15.21 28.87
N ASP A 330 -26.65 -16.38 28.84
CA ASP A 330 -25.99 -16.98 30.00
C ASP A 330 -24.70 -16.24 30.37
N THR A 331 -24.24 -16.40 31.61
CA THR A 331 -23.05 -15.70 32.11
C THR A 331 -22.01 -16.62 32.73
N ILE A 332 -20.74 -16.24 32.59
CA ILE A 332 -19.59 -16.85 33.27
C ILE A 332 -18.98 -15.77 34.16
N THR A 333 -18.80 -16.07 35.46
CA THR A 333 -18.26 -15.13 36.44
C THR A 333 -17.00 -15.69 37.11
N ALA A 334 -16.01 -14.82 37.29
CA ALA A 334 -14.73 -15.09 37.95
C ALA A 334 -14.31 -13.85 38.77
N PRO A 335 -13.19 -13.88 39.53
CA PRO A 335 -12.71 -12.71 40.26
C PRO A 335 -12.55 -11.46 39.37
N ALA A 336 -12.67 -10.28 39.95
CA ALA A 336 -12.49 -9.02 39.22
C ALA A 336 -11.11 -8.97 38.52
N GLY A 337 -11.09 -8.44 37.30
CA GLY A 337 -9.91 -8.40 36.45
C GLY A 337 -9.59 -9.69 35.70
N THR A 338 -10.36 -10.78 35.88
CA THR A 338 -10.06 -12.07 35.25
C THR A 338 -10.14 -12.02 33.73
N PHE A 339 -11.24 -11.56 33.15
CA PHE A 339 -11.47 -11.63 31.70
C PHE A 339 -10.88 -10.43 30.97
N ARG A 340 -9.57 -10.24 31.12
CA ARG A 340 -8.78 -9.18 30.48
C ARG A 340 -7.61 -9.74 29.69
N ASP A 341 -7.19 -9.02 28.66
CA ASP A 341 -5.95 -9.28 27.93
C ASP A 341 -4.72 -8.85 28.75
N ALA A 342 -3.52 -9.13 28.24
CA ALA A 342 -2.26 -8.76 28.89
C ALA A 342 -2.06 -7.24 29.05
N ALA A 343 -2.79 -6.42 28.29
CA ALA A 343 -2.78 -4.96 28.38
C ALA A 343 -3.83 -4.43 29.36
N GLY A 344 -4.64 -5.30 29.96
CA GLY A 344 -5.69 -4.94 30.92
C GLY A 344 -7.03 -4.55 30.27
N ASN A 345 -7.19 -4.69 28.95
CA ASN A 345 -8.48 -4.46 28.29
C ASN A 345 -9.39 -5.67 28.48
N SER A 346 -10.70 -5.46 28.59
CA SER A 346 -11.66 -6.57 28.63
C SER A 346 -11.58 -7.41 27.35
N LEU A 347 -11.73 -8.74 27.47
CA LEU A 347 -11.76 -9.62 26.29
C LEU A 347 -12.89 -9.19 25.33
N PRO A 348 -12.62 -9.11 24.01
CA PRO A 348 -13.57 -8.56 23.05
C PRO A 348 -14.78 -9.48 22.82
N ALA A 349 -15.91 -8.88 22.41
CA ALA A 349 -17.06 -9.61 21.91
C ALA A 349 -16.71 -10.45 20.66
N GLY A 350 -17.40 -11.58 20.48
CA GLY A 350 -17.14 -12.58 19.45
C GLY A 350 -16.05 -13.60 19.84
N LEU A 351 -15.35 -13.39 20.95
CA LEU A 351 -14.24 -14.23 21.36
C LEU A 351 -14.72 -15.58 21.91
N LYS A 352 -14.05 -16.67 21.52
CA LYS A 352 -14.41 -18.02 21.95
C LYS A 352 -13.58 -18.46 23.17
N LEU A 353 -14.26 -18.76 24.25
CA LEU A 353 -13.74 -19.34 25.48
C LEU A 353 -13.89 -20.86 25.41
N THR A 354 -12.79 -21.60 25.52
CA THR A 354 -12.83 -23.05 25.72
C THR A 354 -12.71 -23.34 27.21
N ILE A 355 -13.70 -24.05 27.74
CA ILE A 355 -13.81 -24.40 29.14
C ILE A 355 -13.47 -25.89 29.28
N THR A 356 -12.63 -26.22 30.25
CA THR A 356 -12.25 -27.60 30.59
C THR A 356 -12.16 -27.78 32.10
N GLY A 357 -12.23 -29.01 32.59
CA GLY A 357 -12.08 -29.31 34.02
C GLY A 357 -13.28 -28.92 34.91
N THR A 358 -14.43 -28.58 34.32
CA THR A 358 -15.72 -28.37 35.01
C THR A 358 -16.55 -29.65 35.02
N ALA A 359 -17.67 -29.69 35.73
CA ALA A 359 -18.53 -30.87 35.77
C ALA A 359 -19.45 -30.99 34.54
N SER A 360 -20.02 -29.88 34.07
CA SER A 360 -21.07 -29.86 33.03
C SER A 360 -20.81 -28.89 31.88
N ASN A 361 -19.81 -28.02 31.99
CA ASN A 361 -19.59 -26.91 31.05
C ASN A 361 -18.31 -27.05 30.22
N ASN A 362 -17.82 -28.28 30.00
CA ASN A 362 -16.61 -28.52 29.20
C ASN A 362 -16.89 -28.36 27.69
N ALA A 363 -17.00 -27.12 27.24
CA ALA A 363 -17.33 -26.76 25.86
C ALA A 363 -16.70 -25.43 25.45
N THR A 364 -16.96 -25.01 24.21
CA THR A 364 -16.57 -23.69 23.72
C THR A 364 -17.78 -22.76 23.70
N PHE A 365 -17.64 -21.57 24.29
CA PHE A 365 -18.67 -20.53 24.34
C PHE A 365 -18.16 -19.21 23.78
N THR A 366 -19.04 -18.35 23.31
CA THR A 366 -18.74 -17.11 22.59
C THR A 366 -19.15 -15.90 23.43
N ILE A 367 -18.21 -14.99 23.66
CA ILE A 367 -18.42 -13.75 24.41
C ILE A 367 -19.35 -12.83 23.62
N ALA A 368 -20.46 -12.38 24.20
CA ALA A 368 -21.22 -11.23 23.73
C ALA A 368 -20.70 -9.92 24.34
N SER A 369 -20.34 -9.93 25.62
CA SER A 369 -19.74 -8.79 26.31
C SER A 369 -18.99 -9.21 27.57
N VAL A 370 -18.13 -8.32 28.08
CA VAL A 370 -17.45 -8.47 29.36
C VAL A 370 -17.72 -7.24 30.21
N SER A 371 -17.98 -7.44 31.50
CA SER A 371 -18.24 -6.36 32.46
C SER A 371 -17.05 -5.40 32.60
N THR A 372 -17.32 -4.17 33.06
CA THR A 372 -16.31 -3.11 33.18
C THR A 372 -15.19 -3.44 34.16
N ASP A 373 -15.46 -4.27 35.17
CA ASP A 373 -14.47 -4.79 36.13
C ASP A 373 -13.75 -6.04 35.62
N GLY A 374 -14.22 -6.67 34.53
CA GLY A 374 -13.66 -7.88 33.95
C GLY A 374 -14.00 -9.16 34.74
N SER A 375 -15.01 -9.12 35.61
CA SER A 375 -15.44 -10.29 36.40
C SER A 375 -16.45 -11.18 35.68
N THR A 376 -17.24 -10.63 34.76
CA THR A 376 -18.39 -11.32 34.18
C THR A 376 -18.34 -11.28 32.65
N VAL A 377 -18.42 -12.45 32.04
CA VAL A 377 -18.68 -12.65 30.61
C VAL A 377 -20.17 -12.90 30.43
N THR A 378 -20.80 -12.14 29.54
CA THR A 378 -22.12 -12.48 29.00
C THR A 378 -21.92 -13.20 27.67
N LEU A 379 -22.54 -14.36 27.48
CA LEU A 379 -22.42 -15.16 26.26
C LEU A 379 -23.38 -14.66 25.17
N VAL A 380 -23.16 -15.09 23.93
CA VAL A 380 -24.16 -14.92 22.87
C VAL A 380 -25.40 -15.77 23.15
N ALA A 381 -26.57 -15.31 22.70
CA ALA A 381 -27.84 -15.99 23.01
C ALA A 381 -27.97 -17.41 22.44
N THR A 382 -27.12 -17.80 21.46
CA THR A 382 -27.10 -19.15 20.90
C THR A 382 -26.32 -20.15 21.75
N ASP A 383 -25.50 -19.67 22.68
CA ASP A 383 -24.68 -20.51 23.55
C ASP A 383 -25.40 -20.73 24.87
N ALA A 384 -25.64 -21.99 25.22
CA ALA A 384 -26.29 -22.39 26.45
C ALA A 384 -25.32 -23.16 27.34
N LEU A 385 -25.26 -22.79 28.62
CA LEU A 385 -24.49 -23.48 29.65
C LEU A 385 -25.40 -24.06 30.73
N THR A 386 -24.83 -24.88 31.60
CA THR A 386 -25.52 -25.41 32.78
C THR A 386 -25.08 -24.63 34.02
N THR A 387 -26.01 -24.27 34.90
CA THR A 387 -25.67 -23.54 36.14
C THR A 387 -24.75 -24.35 37.03
N GLU A 388 -23.59 -23.77 37.37
CA GLU A 388 -22.59 -24.33 38.28
C GLU A 388 -21.96 -23.18 39.07
N ALA A 389 -21.73 -23.35 40.37
CA ALA A 389 -21.17 -22.29 41.20
C ALA A 389 -19.86 -22.72 41.85
N ASN A 390 -18.89 -21.80 41.92
CA ASN A 390 -17.61 -21.99 42.61
C ASN A 390 -16.92 -23.30 42.23
N THR A 391 -16.91 -23.64 40.94
CA THR A 391 -16.26 -24.85 40.44
C THR A 391 -14.79 -24.59 40.14
N ASN A 392 -14.02 -25.67 40.09
CA ASN A 392 -12.74 -25.68 39.40
C ASN A 392 -12.99 -25.69 37.89
N GLY A 393 -12.03 -25.17 37.13
CA GLY A 393 -12.07 -25.21 35.69
C GLY A 393 -11.02 -24.29 35.08
N THR A 394 -10.65 -24.59 33.86
CA THR A 394 -9.72 -23.79 33.07
C THR A 394 -10.48 -23.19 31.90
N VAL A 395 -10.40 -21.86 31.79
CA VAL A 395 -10.91 -21.07 30.67
C VAL A 395 -9.72 -20.67 29.82
N THR A 396 -9.70 -21.10 28.56
CA THR A 396 -8.66 -20.72 27.60
C THR A 396 -9.23 -20.05 26.38
N THR A 397 -8.41 -19.25 25.73
CA THR A 397 -8.71 -18.71 24.40
C THR A 397 -7.47 -18.88 23.55
N VAL A 398 -7.64 -19.41 22.35
CA VAL A 398 -6.52 -19.83 21.48
C VAL A 398 -6.44 -18.98 20.23
N THR A 399 -7.17 -17.88 20.12
CA THR A 399 -6.97 -16.92 19.03
C THR A 399 -6.81 -15.52 19.60
N ALA A 400 -5.82 -14.81 19.06
CA ALA A 400 -5.51 -13.44 19.37
C ALA A 400 -6.39 -12.49 18.54
N ALA A 401 -6.72 -11.35 19.14
CA ALA A 401 -7.12 -10.19 18.38
C ALA A 401 -5.90 -9.50 17.75
N GLY A 402 -6.14 -8.72 16.70
CA GLY A 402 -5.10 -7.94 16.04
C GLY A 402 -5.49 -7.51 14.64
N THR A 403 -4.72 -6.58 14.11
CA THR A 403 -4.82 -6.09 12.74
C THR A 403 -3.58 -6.56 11.98
N VAL A 404 -3.79 -7.14 10.79
CA VAL A 404 -2.76 -7.37 9.80
C VAL A 404 -3.07 -6.48 8.61
N ALA A 405 -2.16 -5.58 8.28
CA ALA A 405 -2.36 -4.60 7.21
C ALA A 405 -1.12 -4.47 6.34
N ALA A 406 -1.31 -4.15 5.07
CA ALA A 406 -0.28 -3.61 4.19
C ALA A 406 -0.72 -2.22 3.75
N ASN A 407 0.23 -1.30 3.61
CA ASN A 407 -0.06 0.06 3.18
C ASN A 407 0.73 0.35 1.91
N SER A 408 -0.02 0.58 0.83
CA SER A 408 0.54 1.11 -0.41
C SER A 408 1.00 2.53 -0.20
N TYR A 409 2.07 2.93 -0.91
CA TYR A 409 2.41 4.34 -0.98
C TYR A 409 1.35 5.15 -1.74
N TYR A 410 0.54 4.47 -2.57
CA TYR A 410 -0.44 5.09 -3.45
C TYR A 410 -1.85 5.05 -2.84
N SER A 411 -2.47 6.21 -2.65
CA SER A 411 -3.82 6.34 -2.04
C SER A 411 -4.93 6.72 -3.03
N GLY A 412 -4.58 6.96 -4.30
CA GLY A 412 -5.55 7.27 -5.36
C GLY A 412 -6.30 6.02 -5.89
N ASP A 413 -6.70 6.05 -7.16
CA ASP A 413 -7.28 4.90 -7.85
C ASP A 413 -6.73 4.71 -9.27
N GLN A 414 -7.00 3.54 -9.86
CA GLN A 414 -6.57 3.21 -11.23
C GLN A 414 -7.66 3.53 -12.26
N VAL A 415 -8.58 4.46 -11.97
CA VAL A 415 -9.66 4.81 -12.90
C VAL A 415 -9.10 5.67 -14.03
N THR A 416 -9.19 5.17 -15.27
CA THR A 416 -8.88 5.94 -16.47
C THR A 416 -9.93 7.04 -16.67
N LEU A 417 -9.47 8.28 -16.86
CA LEU A 417 -10.33 9.41 -17.17
C LEU A 417 -10.32 9.70 -18.67
N THR A 418 -11.49 10.08 -19.19
CA THR A 418 -11.66 10.46 -20.60
C THR A 418 -11.95 11.95 -20.70
N HIS A 419 -11.26 12.65 -21.61
CA HIS A 419 -11.55 14.03 -21.95
C HIS A 419 -12.16 14.11 -23.35
N ARG A 420 -13.36 14.68 -23.46
CA ARG A 420 -14.00 14.92 -24.77
C ARG A 420 -13.48 16.23 -25.34
N VAL A 421 -12.71 16.15 -26.43
CA VAL A 421 -12.18 17.31 -27.13
C VAL A 421 -13.17 17.93 -28.12
N ASP A 422 -14.10 17.12 -28.62
CA ASP A 422 -15.19 17.50 -29.50
C ASP A 422 -16.39 16.54 -29.30
N SER A 423 -17.45 16.75 -30.06
CA SER A 423 -18.60 15.87 -30.25
C SER A 423 -18.18 14.43 -30.59
N ASP A 424 -17.24 14.24 -31.51
CA ASP A 424 -16.83 12.94 -32.06
C ASP A 424 -15.42 12.49 -31.67
N ARG A 425 -14.74 13.24 -30.79
CA ARG A 425 -13.37 12.93 -30.38
C ARG A 425 -13.18 13.07 -28.88
N ASP A 426 -12.51 12.09 -28.31
CA ASP A 426 -12.01 12.08 -26.95
C ASP A 426 -10.59 11.50 -26.91
N PHE A 427 -9.95 11.63 -25.76
CA PHE A 427 -8.74 10.89 -25.43
C PHE A 427 -8.75 10.48 -23.96
N GLU A 428 -8.01 9.42 -23.65
CA GLU A 428 -7.79 8.95 -22.29
C GLU A 428 -6.56 9.62 -21.68
N PHE A 429 -6.65 9.96 -20.40
CA PHE A 429 -5.52 10.36 -19.58
C PHE A 429 -5.58 9.63 -18.24
N ALA A 430 -4.60 8.78 -17.98
CA ALA A 430 -4.60 7.81 -16.87
C ALA A 430 -3.33 7.87 -16.02
N ILE A 431 -2.55 8.95 -16.13
CA ILE A 431 -1.27 9.03 -15.41
C ILE A 431 -1.55 9.18 -13.92
N ASN A 432 -1.20 8.16 -13.15
CA ASN A 432 -1.35 8.15 -11.70
C ASN A 432 -0.03 7.78 -11.00
N ALA A 433 0.10 8.09 -9.71
CA ALA A 433 1.36 7.90 -9.00
C ALA A 433 1.72 6.43 -8.79
N ALA A 434 0.76 5.52 -8.98
CA ALA A 434 1.02 4.10 -9.07
C ALA A 434 1.50 3.67 -10.46
N ASP A 435 1.64 4.50 -11.49
CA ASP A 435 2.13 4.05 -12.80
C ASP A 435 3.47 3.27 -12.70
N PRO A 436 3.69 2.17 -13.44
CA PRO A 436 4.93 1.40 -13.37
C PRO A 436 6.20 2.21 -13.66
N ALA A 437 6.10 3.32 -14.39
CA ALA A 437 7.21 4.26 -14.56
C ALA A 437 7.70 4.78 -13.20
N PHE A 438 6.79 5.33 -12.40
CA PHE A 438 7.15 5.93 -11.11
C PHE A 438 7.48 4.87 -10.06
N GLU A 439 6.68 3.80 -10.01
CA GLU A 439 6.86 2.73 -9.01
C GLU A 439 8.26 2.11 -9.08
N LYS A 440 8.78 1.82 -10.27
CA LYS A 440 10.13 1.27 -10.44
C LYS A 440 11.21 2.21 -9.89
N ALA A 441 11.07 3.51 -10.14
CA ALA A 441 12.01 4.51 -9.64
C ALA A 441 11.96 4.61 -8.11
N ILE A 442 10.76 4.65 -7.54
CA ILE A 442 10.51 4.68 -6.10
C ILE A 442 11.12 3.44 -5.44
N ARG A 443 10.79 2.25 -5.95
CA ARG A 443 11.31 0.95 -5.47
C ARG A 443 12.84 0.91 -5.56
N ALA A 444 13.44 1.36 -6.65
CA ALA A 444 14.90 1.40 -6.81
C ALA A 444 15.58 2.27 -5.74
N MET A 445 15.07 3.48 -5.50
CA MET A 445 15.64 4.41 -4.51
C MET A 445 15.45 3.87 -3.08
N MET A 446 14.29 3.28 -2.77
CA MET A 446 14.04 2.64 -1.47
C MET A 446 14.97 1.43 -1.23
N ILE A 447 15.26 0.63 -2.26
CA ILE A 447 16.22 -0.49 -2.18
C ILE A 447 17.64 -0.01 -1.84
N ILE A 448 18.06 1.17 -2.30
CA ILE A 448 19.35 1.77 -1.93
C ILE A 448 19.33 2.32 -0.50
N LEU A 449 18.20 2.89 -0.08
CA LEU A 449 18.05 3.52 1.23
C LEU A 449 18.03 2.52 2.41
N GLN A 450 17.56 1.29 2.19
CA GLN A 450 17.38 0.31 3.27
C GLN A 450 18.72 -0.18 3.87
N GLY A 451 18.65 -0.49 5.16
CA GLY A 451 19.74 -1.06 5.95
C GLY A 451 20.86 -0.09 6.33
N LYS A 452 21.31 -0.22 7.58
CA LYS A 452 22.38 0.61 8.17
C LYS A 452 23.74 0.15 7.70
N PHE A 453 24.67 1.08 7.51
CA PHE A 453 26.07 0.76 7.21
C PHE A 453 26.64 -0.27 8.20
N GLN A 454 27.45 -1.21 7.69
CA GLN A 454 28.03 -2.35 8.42
C GLN A 454 27.04 -3.39 8.96
N SER A 455 25.73 -3.11 9.05
CA SER A 455 24.75 -4.13 9.42
C SER A 455 24.59 -5.18 8.32
N GLU A 456 24.03 -6.33 8.64
CA GLU A 456 23.80 -7.42 7.67
C GLU A 456 23.07 -6.93 6.41
N GLY A 457 22.05 -6.09 6.59
CA GLY A 457 21.28 -5.51 5.50
C GLY A 457 21.82 -4.18 4.97
N GLY A 458 23.01 -3.74 5.40
CA GLY A 458 23.65 -2.52 4.92
C GLY A 458 24.04 -2.58 3.45
N LEU A 459 24.05 -1.43 2.76
CA LEU A 459 24.38 -1.35 1.33
C LEU A 459 25.82 -1.80 1.04
N ASP A 460 26.73 -1.53 1.97
CA ASP A 460 28.13 -1.97 1.94
C ASP A 460 28.29 -3.49 2.00
N GLN A 461 27.32 -4.19 2.59
CA GLN A 461 27.29 -5.65 2.70
C GLN A 461 26.50 -6.34 1.58
N ASN A 462 25.75 -5.56 0.78
CA ASN A 462 24.84 -6.04 -0.26
C ASN A 462 24.99 -5.18 -1.54
N PRO A 463 26.20 -5.14 -2.15
CA PRO A 463 26.51 -4.26 -3.28
C PRO A 463 25.74 -4.59 -4.56
N GLU A 464 25.20 -5.80 -4.69
CA GLU A 464 24.37 -6.22 -5.83
C GLU A 464 23.10 -5.36 -5.99
N ARG A 465 22.58 -4.79 -4.90
CA ARG A 465 21.44 -3.86 -4.92
C ARG A 465 21.67 -2.64 -5.80
N VAL A 466 22.92 -2.20 -5.95
CA VAL A 466 23.29 -1.09 -6.83
C VAL A 466 22.93 -1.41 -8.27
N GLY A 467 23.30 -2.60 -8.75
CA GLY A 467 22.97 -3.04 -10.12
C GLY A 467 21.47 -3.24 -10.32
N GLN A 468 20.78 -3.79 -9.32
CA GLN A 468 19.33 -3.99 -9.35
C GLN A 468 18.58 -2.65 -9.45
N ALA A 469 18.96 -1.67 -8.62
CA ALA A 469 18.38 -0.34 -8.63
C ALA A 469 18.68 0.41 -9.93
N LEU A 470 19.91 0.33 -10.47
CA LEU A 470 20.24 0.92 -11.77
C LEU A 470 19.37 0.37 -12.90
N PHE A 471 19.11 -0.94 -12.93
CA PHE A 471 18.20 -1.54 -13.91
C PHE A 471 16.78 -0.95 -13.78
N LEU A 472 16.24 -0.87 -12.58
CA LEU A 472 14.90 -0.34 -12.32
C LEU A 472 14.79 1.15 -12.68
N LEU A 473 15.79 1.96 -12.32
CA LEU A 473 15.86 3.39 -12.70
C LEU A 473 15.91 3.53 -14.22
N GLN A 474 16.69 2.71 -14.92
CA GLN A 474 16.70 2.71 -16.38
C GLN A 474 15.31 2.37 -16.96
N SER A 475 14.67 1.32 -16.44
CA SER A 475 13.36 0.85 -16.92
C SER A 475 12.22 1.81 -16.57
N SER A 476 12.41 2.65 -15.55
CA SER A 476 11.47 3.73 -15.23
C SER A 476 11.50 4.87 -16.25
N ILE A 477 12.65 5.12 -16.89
CA ILE A 477 12.83 6.23 -17.84
C ILE A 477 12.58 5.76 -19.27
N GLU A 478 13.11 4.59 -19.64
CA GLU A 478 13.23 4.13 -21.03
C GLU A 478 12.48 2.82 -21.28
N ARG A 479 11.96 2.66 -22.50
CA ARG A 479 11.18 1.47 -22.90
C ARG A 479 12.03 0.21 -23.00
N THR A 480 13.24 0.31 -23.55
CA THR A 480 14.11 -0.83 -23.82
C THR A 480 15.34 -0.73 -22.96
N VAL A 481 15.49 -1.69 -22.05
CA VAL A 481 16.65 -1.78 -21.15
C VAL A 481 17.43 -3.04 -21.46
N ASN A 482 18.75 -2.92 -21.56
CA ASN A 482 19.63 -4.06 -21.72
C ASN A 482 19.80 -4.78 -20.38
N GLY A 483 19.77 -6.11 -20.41
CA GLY A 483 19.98 -6.95 -19.23
C GLY A 483 18.73 -7.71 -18.80
N THR A 484 18.89 -8.56 -17.79
CA THR A 484 17.79 -9.33 -17.21
C THR A 484 17.20 -8.55 -16.04
N PRO A 485 15.87 -8.34 -15.99
CA PRO A 485 15.23 -7.74 -14.83
C PRO A 485 15.57 -8.47 -13.52
N PRO A 486 15.94 -7.74 -12.44
CA PRO A 486 16.45 -8.34 -11.21
C PRO A 486 15.38 -9.08 -10.39
N PHE A 487 14.10 -8.75 -10.57
CA PHE A 487 12.99 -9.24 -9.74
C PHE A 487 11.85 -9.86 -10.56
N GLY A 488 12.20 -10.42 -11.72
CA GLY A 488 11.20 -10.93 -12.68
C GLY A 488 10.71 -9.85 -13.64
N THR A 489 9.70 -10.19 -14.44
CA THR A 489 9.24 -9.32 -15.53
C THR A 489 8.59 -8.06 -14.97
N GLU A 490 9.11 -6.90 -15.37
CA GLU A 490 8.57 -5.59 -15.01
C GLU A 490 7.42 -5.18 -15.94
N LEU A 491 6.40 -4.50 -15.40
CA LEU A 491 5.29 -4.00 -16.23
C LEU A 491 5.76 -2.93 -17.23
N SER A 492 5.08 -2.86 -18.37
CA SER A 492 5.38 -1.94 -19.45
C SER A 492 4.82 -0.54 -19.17
N SER A 493 5.65 0.35 -18.63
CA SER A 493 5.48 1.81 -18.65
C SER A 493 6.82 2.47 -18.30
N ASN A 494 7.02 3.69 -18.77
CA ASN A 494 8.21 4.51 -18.53
C ASN A 494 7.91 6.00 -18.76
N VAL A 495 8.70 6.88 -18.13
CA VAL A 495 8.48 8.34 -18.13
C VAL A 495 8.56 8.93 -19.53
N ASP A 496 9.44 8.45 -20.41
CA ASP A 496 9.49 8.90 -21.82
C ASP A 496 8.17 8.68 -22.54
N GLN A 497 7.61 7.47 -22.41
CA GLN A 497 6.34 7.14 -23.06
C GLN A 497 5.18 7.95 -22.49
N LEU A 498 5.15 8.18 -21.17
CA LEU A 498 4.14 9.01 -20.53
C LEU A 498 4.21 10.47 -21.04
N ALA A 499 5.42 11.04 -21.14
CA ALA A 499 5.62 12.38 -21.67
C ALA A 499 5.21 12.49 -23.14
N ILE A 500 5.56 11.50 -23.96
CA ILE A 500 5.16 11.43 -25.38
C ILE A 500 3.62 11.39 -25.51
N ASN A 501 2.95 10.54 -24.71
CA ASN A 501 1.49 10.44 -24.73
C ASN A 501 0.82 11.76 -24.31
N ASN A 502 1.33 12.39 -23.26
CA ASN A 502 0.84 13.70 -22.78
C ASN A 502 1.02 14.78 -23.86
N ALA A 503 2.17 14.82 -24.53
CA ALA A 503 2.45 15.76 -25.62
C ALA A 503 1.53 15.55 -26.83
N PHE A 504 1.21 14.31 -27.20
CA PHE A 504 0.23 14.04 -28.26
C PHE A 504 -1.16 14.58 -27.90
N ASN A 505 -1.60 14.41 -26.66
CA ASN A 505 -2.88 14.95 -26.18
C ASN A 505 -2.90 16.48 -26.23
N LEU A 506 -1.80 17.15 -25.87
CA LEU A 506 -1.66 18.61 -26.02
C LEU A 506 -1.79 19.07 -27.48
N VAL A 507 -1.14 18.38 -28.42
CA VAL A 507 -1.23 18.70 -29.86
C VAL A 507 -2.64 18.47 -30.39
N LEU A 508 -3.33 17.42 -29.92
CA LEU A 508 -4.71 17.15 -30.29
C LEU A 508 -5.65 18.27 -29.79
N LEU A 509 -5.49 18.71 -28.54
CA LEU A 509 -6.26 19.81 -27.96
C LEU A 509 -6.03 21.11 -28.74
N ASP A 510 -4.78 21.51 -28.95
CA ASP A 510 -4.44 22.75 -29.65
C ASP A 510 -5.04 22.79 -31.06
N ARG A 511 -4.89 21.69 -31.82
CA ARG A 511 -5.44 21.58 -33.16
C ARG A 511 -6.97 21.67 -33.16
N THR A 512 -7.63 20.96 -32.25
CA THR A 512 -9.10 20.92 -32.16
C THR A 512 -9.65 22.28 -31.72
N ASN A 513 -9.03 22.91 -30.72
CA ASN A 513 -9.39 24.25 -30.27
C ASN A 513 -9.21 25.30 -31.36
N LYS A 514 -8.16 25.21 -32.18
CA LYS A 514 -7.98 26.10 -33.31
C LYS A 514 -9.12 25.95 -34.33
N GLN A 515 -9.47 24.71 -34.67
CA GLN A 515 -10.60 24.43 -35.56
C GLN A 515 -11.94 24.95 -35.00
N HIS A 516 -12.19 24.76 -33.70
CA HIS A 516 -13.39 25.29 -33.05
C HIS A 516 -13.43 26.80 -33.07
N LYS A 517 -12.32 27.49 -32.76
CA LYS A 517 -12.24 28.95 -32.79
C LYS A 517 -12.45 29.51 -34.19
N ASP A 518 -11.87 28.90 -35.21
CA ASP A 518 -12.08 29.29 -36.61
C ASP A 518 -13.56 29.13 -37.00
N PHE A 519 -14.21 28.02 -36.60
CA PHE A 519 -15.62 27.80 -36.90
C PHE A 519 -16.55 28.71 -36.09
N ILE A 520 -16.25 28.98 -34.80
CA ILE A 520 -16.95 29.99 -34.00
C ILE A 520 -16.89 31.35 -34.70
N GLY A 521 -15.73 31.77 -35.21
CA GLY A 521 -15.59 33.01 -35.97
C GLY A 521 -16.51 33.06 -37.19
N PHE A 522 -16.58 31.97 -37.96
CA PHE A 522 -17.51 31.85 -39.09
C PHE A 522 -18.99 31.92 -38.66
N LEU A 523 -19.35 31.29 -37.53
CA LEU A 523 -20.71 31.32 -36.99
C LEU A 523 -21.07 32.72 -36.48
N ASP A 524 -20.16 33.39 -35.77
CA ASP A 524 -20.34 34.77 -35.30
C ASP A 524 -20.53 35.75 -36.47
N GLU A 525 -19.76 35.62 -37.55
CA GLU A 525 -20.00 36.40 -38.78
C GLU A 525 -21.36 36.10 -39.41
N SER A 526 -21.80 34.84 -39.37
CA SER A 526 -23.12 34.44 -39.90
C SER A 526 -24.27 35.00 -39.07
N ILE A 527 -24.13 34.97 -37.74
CA ILE A 527 -25.07 35.59 -36.80
C ILE A 527 -25.16 37.09 -37.08
N ALA A 528 -24.01 37.78 -37.15
CA ALA A 528 -23.97 39.22 -37.41
C ALA A 528 -24.64 39.60 -38.74
N ARG A 529 -24.52 38.77 -39.79
CA ARG A 529 -25.22 39.00 -41.07
C ARG A 529 -26.74 38.84 -40.97
N VAL A 530 -27.23 37.90 -40.16
CA VAL A 530 -28.67 37.65 -39.97
C VAL A 530 -29.27 38.70 -39.04
N GLU A 531 -28.56 39.09 -37.98
CA GLU A 531 -29.01 40.11 -37.02
C GLU A 531 -28.98 41.53 -37.59
N ASN A 532 -27.96 41.87 -38.39
CA ASN A 532 -27.88 43.19 -39.05
C ASN A 532 -28.58 43.21 -40.42
N ALA A 533 -29.66 42.43 -40.59
CA ALA A 533 -30.45 42.46 -41.82
C ALA A 533 -31.02 43.86 -42.07
N ASP A 534 -30.98 44.32 -43.33
CA ASP A 534 -31.48 45.64 -43.72
C ASP A 534 -32.98 45.77 -43.36
N PRO A 535 -33.40 46.78 -42.58
CA PRO A 535 -34.81 47.00 -42.24
C PRO A 535 -35.71 47.11 -43.47
N LEU A 536 -35.22 47.68 -44.57
CA LEU A 536 -35.97 47.87 -45.80
C LEU A 536 -36.22 46.53 -46.52
N GLU A 537 -35.20 45.68 -46.59
CA GLU A 537 -35.34 44.32 -47.14
C GLU A 537 -36.22 43.45 -46.24
N THR A 538 -36.09 43.59 -44.92
CA THR A 538 -36.87 42.85 -43.93
C THR A 538 -38.36 43.21 -43.99
N ILE A 539 -38.69 44.51 -44.11
CA ILE A 539 -40.07 44.98 -44.31
C ILE A 539 -40.64 44.45 -45.63
N THR A 540 -39.83 44.45 -46.70
CA THR A 540 -40.26 43.95 -48.01
C THR A 540 -40.59 42.45 -47.93
N ARG A 541 -39.75 41.65 -47.27
CA ARG A 541 -39.99 40.22 -47.03
C ARG A 541 -41.20 39.97 -46.12
N LEU A 542 -41.40 40.79 -45.09
CA LEU A 542 -42.58 40.72 -44.22
C LEU A 542 -43.88 40.97 -45.01
N LEU A 543 -43.88 41.97 -45.88
CA LEU A 543 -45.03 42.28 -46.73
C LEU A 543 -45.33 41.16 -47.73
N ASP A 544 -44.32 40.51 -48.28
CA ASP A 544 -44.50 39.36 -49.16
C ASP A 544 -44.98 38.11 -48.39
N ASP A 545 -44.45 37.85 -47.19
CA ASP A 545 -44.97 36.80 -46.29
C ASP A 545 -46.44 37.08 -45.90
N GLN A 546 -46.81 38.35 -45.63
CA GLN A 546 -48.19 38.76 -45.35
C GLN A 546 -49.11 38.50 -46.55
N ARG A 547 -48.68 38.90 -47.76
CA ARG A 547 -49.44 38.65 -49.00
C ARG A 547 -49.63 37.17 -49.26
N ALA A 548 -48.61 36.35 -49.04
CA ALA A 548 -48.70 34.90 -49.18
C ALA A 548 -49.68 34.30 -48.16
N LEU A 549 -49.70 34.80 -46.93
CA LEU A 549 -50.64 34.38 -45.89
C LEU A 549 -52.09 34.75 -46.24
N GLU A 550 -52.31 35.99 -46.69
CA GLU A 550 -53.61 36.48 -47.19
C GLU A 550 -54.11 35.63 -48.37
N ALA A 551 -53.24 35.31 -49.32
CA ALA A 551 -53.56 34.41 -50.43
C ALA A 551 -53.94 33.01 -49.94
N SER A 552 -53.22 32.45 -48.96
CA SER A 552 -53.55 31.15 -48.39
C SER A 552 -54.91 31.17 -47.65
N PHE A 553 -55.22 32.26 -46.94
CA PHE A 553 -56.50 32.43 -46.24
C PHE A 553 -57.65 32.59 -47.23
N GLN A 554 -57.46 33.31 -48.32
CA GLN A 554 -58.46 33.40 -49.39
C GLN A 554 -58.69 32.03 -50.04
N THR A 555 -57.62 31.26 -50.26
CA THR A 555 -57.72 29.91 -50.82
C THR A 555 -58.45 28.96 -49.86
N LEU A 556 -58.12 29.01 -48.56
CA LEU A 556 -58.78 28.24 -47.51
C LEU A 556 -60.25 28.64 -47.34
N ALA A 557 -60.56 29.94 -47.38
CA ALA A 557 -61.93 30.44 -47.35
C ALA A 557 -62.74 29.94 -48.55
N ARG A 558 -62.13 29.90 -49.74
CA ARG A 558 -62.74 29.33 -50.95
C ARG A 558 -62.95 27.82 -50.85
N ILE A 559 -62.02 27.08 -50.25
CA ILE A 559 -62.18 25.64 -49.95
C ILE A 559 -63.26 25.40 -48.89
N LYS A 560 -63.38 26.27 -47.86
CA LYS A 560 -64.46 26.18 -46.87
C LYS A 560 -65.83 26.57 -47.43
N GLN A 561 -65.88 27.46 -48.42
CA GLN A 561 -67.11 27.78 -49.17
C GLN A 561 -67.54 26.66 -50.11
N LEU A 562 -66.59 25.82 -50.56
CA LEU A 562 -66.86 24.51 -51.16
C LEU A 562 -67.26 23.49 -50.07
N SER A 563 -68.26 23.82 -49.26
CA SER A 563 -68.95 22.79 -48.47
C SER A 563 -69.86 22.01 -49.43
N LEU A 564 -69.94 20.68 -49.26
CA LEU A 564 -70.76 19.77 -50.07
C LEU A 564 -72.24 20.20 -50.16
N ILE A 565 -72.70 21.06 -49.23
CA ILE A 565 -74.05 21.65 -49.18
C ILE A 565 -74.30 22.73 -50.25
N ASN A 566 -73.27 23.29 -50.89
CA ASN A 566 -73.43 24.24 -52.00
C ASN A 566 -73.18 23.60 -53.39
N PHE A 567 -72.78 22.33 -53.43
CA PHE A 567 -72.52 21.59 -54.69
C PHE A 567 -73.67 20.64 -55.08
N LEU A 568 -74.53 20.29 -54.13
CA LEU A 568 -75.85 19.67 -54.35
C LEU A 568 -76.91 20.76 -54.39
#